data_AF-P9WLE3-F1
#
_entry.id   AF-P9WLE3-F1
#
_cell.length_a   1.000
_cell.length_b   1.000
_cell.length_c   1.000
_cell.angle_alpha   90.00
_cell.angle_beta   90.00
_cell.angle_gamma   90.00
#
_symmetry.space_group_name_H-M   'P 1'
#
loop_
_entity.id
_entity.type
_entity.pdbx_description
1 polymer ?
#
loop_
_entity_poly.entity_id
_entity_poly.type
_entity_poly.pdbx_seq_one_letter_code
_entity_poly.pdbx_strand_id
1 'polypeptide(L)' 'MNPGFDAVDQETAAAQAVADAHGVPFLGIRGMSDGPGDPLHLPGFPVQFFVYKQIAANNAARVTEAFLQNWAGV' A
#
# COMPACT_ATOMS: atom_id res chain seq x y z
N MET A 1 -13.62 12.54 -14.57
CA MET A 1 -12.73 13.01 -13.48
C MET A 1 -12.09 11.79 -12.88
N ASN A 2 -10.76 11.75 -12.77
CA ASN A 2 -10.09 10.67 -12.05
C ASN A 2 -10.60 10.73 -10.60
N PRO A 3 -11.12 9.65 -9.99
CA PRO A 3 -11.47 9.69 -8.58
C PRO A 3 -10.22 10.13 -7.80
N GLY A 4 -10.40 10.96 -6.77
CA GLY A 4 -9.32 11.41 -5.91
C GLY A 4 -8.81 10.25 -5.04
N PHE A 5 -8.18 9.27 -5.66
CA PHE A 5 -7.54 8.14 -4.98
C PHE A 5 -6.24 8.62 -4.35
N ASP A 6 -6.02 8.24 -3.08
CA ASP A 6 -4.80 8.57 -2.35
C ASP A 6 -3.59 7.75 -2.84
N ALA A 7 -3.83 6.57 -3.42
CA ALA A 7 -2.80 5.66 -3.91
C ALA A 7 -3.32 4.80 -5.08
N VAL A 8 -2.40 4.35 -5.94
CA VAL A 8 -2.66 3.38 -7.01
C VAL A 8 -1.63 2.25 -6.94
N ASP A 9 -2.07 1.02 -7.17
CA ASP A 9 -1.22 -0.16 -7.31
C ASP A 9 -1.87 -1.17 -8.28
N GLN A 10 -1.19 -2.29 -8.57
CA GLN A 10 -1.60 -3.23 -9.62
C GLN A 10 -2.27 -4.51 -9.10
N GLU A 11 -2.29 -4.75 -7.77
CA GLU A 11 -2.68 -6.05 -7.20
C GLU A 11 -3.82 -5.96 -6.17
N THR A 12 -3.99 -4.85 -5.44
CA THR A 12 -4.90 -4.78 -4.28
C THR A 12 -6.34 -5.11 -4.67
N ALA A 13 -6.83 -4.49 -5.75
CA ALA A 13 -8.20 -4.71 -6.21
C ALA A 13 -8.42 -6.14 -6.74
N ALA A 14 -7.41 -6.74 -7.38
CA ALA A 14 -7.47 -8.11 -7.85
C ALA A 14 -7.50 -9.11 -6.68
N ALA A 15 -6.67 -8.89 -5.65
CA ALA A 15 -6.68 -9.71 -4.44
C ALA A 15 -8.00 -9.57 -3.68
N GLN A 16 -8.55 -8.36 -3.57
CA GLN A 16 -9.85 -8.12 -2.96
C GLN A 16 -10.97 -8.87 -3.68
N ALA A 17 -11.01 -8.83 -5.01
CA ALA A 17 -12.06 -9.52 -5.78
C ALA A 17 -12.10 -11.04 -5.50
N VAL A 18 -10.95 -11.66 -5.24
CA VAL A 18 -10.88 -13.07 -4.82
C VAL A 18 -11.41 -13.25 -3.40
N ALA A 19 -11.04 -12.39 -2.46
CA ALA A 19 -11.53 -12.46 -1.08
C ALA A 19 -13.06 -12.30 -1.01
N ASP A 20 -13.61 -11.35 -1.77
CA ASP A 20 -15.05 -11.12 -1.90
C ASP A 20 -15.77 -12.36 -2.45
N ALA A 21 -15.21 -13.01 -3.48
CA ALA A 21 -15.77 -14.24 -4.06
C ALA A 21 -15.80 -15.43 -3.07
N HIS A 22 -14.99 -15.38 -2.01
CA HIS A 22 -14.90 -16.43 -0.99
C HIS A 22 -15.50 -16.01 0.37
N GLY A 23 -16.07 -14.81 0.48
CA GLY A 23 -16.62 -14.30 1.75
C GLY A 23 -15.57 -14.10 2.85
N VAL A 24 -14.32 -13.84 2.46
CA VAL A 24 -13.20 -13.64 3.40
C VAL A 24 -12.98 -12.14 3.62
N PRO A 25 -12.93 -11.65 4.88
CA PRO A 25 -12.56 -10.26 5.16
C PRO A 25 -11.18 -9.90 4.59
N PHE A 26 -11.06 -8.73 3.96
CA PHE A 26 -9.84 -8.28 3.29
C PHE A 26 -9.38 -6.89 3.76
N LEU A 27 -8.08 -6.75 3.98
CA LEU A 27 -7.42 -5.47 4.28
C LEU A 27 -6.10 -5.39 3.53
N GLY A 28 -5.96 -4.39 2.65
CA GLY A 28 -4.70 -4.06 1.99
C GLY A 28 -3.91 -3.00 2.77
N ILE A 29 -2.66 -3.29 3.16
CA ILE A 29 -1.74 -2.33 3.78
C ILE A 29 -0.63 -2.01 2.79
N ARG A 30 -0.50 -0.74 2.40
CA ARG A 30 0.47 -0.26 1.41
C ARG A 30 1.33 0.86 1.99
N GLY A 31 2.61 0.88 1.64
CA GLY A 31 3.49 2.02 1.85
C GLY A 31 3.71 2.73 0.52
N MET A 32 3.70 4.07 0.52
CA MET A 32 3.93 4.87 -0.68
C MET A 32 5.41 4.85 -1.06
N SER A 33 5.72 4.41 -2.27
CA SER A 33 7.08 4.39 -2.84
C SER A 33 7.40 5.59 -3.73
N ASP A 34 6.37 6.32 -4.14
CA ASP A 34 6.46 7.46 -5.05
C ASP A 34 5.13 8.23 -5.00
N GLY A 35 5.16 9.49 -5.41
CA GLY A 35 3.99 10.35 -5.39
C GLY A 35 4.31 11.83 -5.16
N PRO A 36 3.28 12.67 -5.05
CA PRO A 36 3.44 14.08 -4.74
C PRO A 36 3.99 14.28 -3.32
N GLY A 37 4.66 15.41 -3.09
CA GLY A 37 5.20 15.77 -1.77
C GLY A 37 6.53 15.11 -1.41
N ASP A 38 7.24 14.54 -2.39
CA ASP A 38 8.57 13.97 -2.19
C ASP A 38 9.56 15.02 -1.62
N PRO A 39 10.13 14.80 -0.42
CA PRO A 39 11.03 15.75 0.23
C PRO A 39 12.35 15.96 -0.52
N LEU A 40 12.74 15.00 -1.37
CA LEU A 40 13.96 15.09 -2.16
C LEU A 40 13.73 15.71 -3.55
N HIS A 41 12.49 16.07 -3.90
CA HIS A 41 12.12 16.64 -5.19
C HIS A 41 12.61 15.82 -6.40
N LEU A 42 12.60 14.48 -6.26
CA LEU A 42 12.99 13.57 -7.33
C LEU A 42 11.94 13.57 -8.46
N PRO A 43 12.31 13.12 -9.68
CA PRO A 43 11.45 13.20 -10.86
C PRO A 43 10.14 12.36 -10.87
N GLY A 44 9.74 11.73 -9.76
CA GLY A 44 8.62 10.78 -9.73
C GLY A 44 9.02 9.34 -10.05
N PHE A 45 8.05 8.49 -10.41
CA PHE A 45 8.29 7.13 -10.87
C PHE A 45 9.09 7.12 -12.20
N PRO A 46 10.09 6.22 -12.37
CA PRO A 46 10.51 5.15 -11.46
C PRO A 46 11.62 5.56 -10.48
N VAL A 47 12.12 6.80 -10.55
CA VAL A 47 13.27 7.25 -9.73
C VAL A 47 12.92 7.19 -8.24
N GLN A 48 11.79 7.77 -7.84
CA GLN A 48 11.31 7.72 -6.45
C GLN A 48 11.12 6.26 -5.98
N PHE A 49 10.51 5.41 -6.81
CA PHE A 49 10.33 3.99 -6.48
C PHE A 49 11.66 3.31 -6.14
N PHE A 50 12.71 3.51 -6.95
CA PHE A 50 14.01 2.90 -6.67
C PHE A 50 14.68 3.45 -5.41
N VAL A 51 14.42 4.71 -5.04
CA VAL A 51 14.93 5.32 -3.80
C VAL A 51 14.14 4.85 -2.56
N TYR A 52 12.81 4.78 -2.66
CA TYR A 52 11.92 4.62 -1.50
C TYR A 52 11.28 3.25 -1.34
N LYS A 53 11.33 2.34 -2.32
CA LYS A 53 10.64 1.03 -2.24
C LYS A 53 10.94 0.25 -0.95
N GLN A 54 12.17 0.30 -0.45
CA GLN A 54 12.54 -0.40 0.78
C GLN A 54 11.93 0.27 2.02
N ILE A 55 11.90 1.61 2.06
CA ILE A 55 11.26 2.35 3.15
C ILE A 55 9.74 2.13 3.12
N ALA A 56 9.14 2.17 1.94
CA ALA A 56 7.73 1.87 1.73
C ALA A 56 7.38 0.45 2.22
N ALA A 57 8.19 -0.56 1.85
CA ALA A 57 8.03 -1.93 2.30
C ALA A 57 8.17 -2.07 3.83
N ASN A 58 9.20 -1.43 4.43
CA ASN A 58 9.40 -1.47 5.88
C ASN A 58 8.24 -0.80 6.63
N ASN A 59 7.72 0.31 6.14
CA ASN A 59 6.57 1.00 6.75
C ASN A 59 5.29 0.15 6.66
N ALA A 60 5.02 -0.46 5.49
CA ALA A 60 3.90 -1.38 5.33
C ALA A 60 4.01 -2.59 6.26
N ALA A 61 5.22 -3.17 6.39
CA ALA A 61 5.49 -4.29 7.29
C ALA A 61 5.26 -3.92 8.76
N ARG A 62 5.73 -2.76 9.21
CA ARG A 62 5.50 -2.28 10.59
C ARG A 62 4.02 -2.09 10.92
N VAL A 63 3.24 -1.51 10.01
CA VAL A 63 1.79 -1.35 10.22
C VAL A 63 1.10 -2.71 10.22
N THR A 64 1.52 -3.62 9.34
CA THR A 64 0.99 -5.00 9.31
C THR A 64 1.29 -5.74 10.61
N GLU A 65 2.53 -5.67 11.11
CA GLU A 65 2.93 -6.27 12.39
C GLU A 65 2.11 -5.68 13.55
N ALA A 66 2.00 -4.36 13.64
CA ALA A 66 1.20 -3.70 14.67
C ALA A 66 -0.29 -4.08 14.59
N PHE A 67 -0.85 -4.18 13.38
CA PHE A 67 -2.23 -4.63 13.18
C PHE A 67 -2.42 -6.06 13.70
N LEU A 68 -1.54 -7.00 13.30
CA LEU A 68 -1.63 -8.40 13.70
C LEU A 68 -1.45 -8.60 15.21
N GLN A 69 -0.61 -7.80 15.88
CA GLN A 69 -0.44 -7.83 17.33
C GLN A 69 -1.68 -7.39 18.10
N ASN A 70 -2.53 -6.53 17.51
CA ASN A 70 -3.73 -5.99 18.14
C ASN A 70 -5.03 -6.61 17.61
N TRP A 71 -4.93 -7.52 16.65
CA TRP A 71 -6.09 -8.16 16.04
C TRP A 71 -6.64 -9.26 16.95
N ALA A 72 -7.82 -9.03 17.52
CA ALA A 72 -8.49 -9.97 18.43
C ALA A 72 -9.04 -11.24 17.74
N GLY A 73 -8.91 -11.34 16.41
CA GLY A 73 -9.54 -12.39 15.61
C GLY A 73 -10.95 -12.04 15.16
N VAL A 74 -11.49 -12.93 14.31
CA VAL A 74 -12.91 -13.04 13.97
C VAL A 74 -13.53 -14.20 14.73
#